data_AF-A0A376K4Q8-F1
#
_entry.id   AF-A0A376K4Q8-F1
#
_cell.length_a   1.000
_cell.length_b   1.000
_cell.length_c   1.000
_cell.angle_alpha   90.00
_cell.angle_beta   90.00
_cell.angle_gamma   90.00
#
_symmetry.space_group_name_H-M   'P 1'
#
loop_
_entity.id
_entity.type
_entity.pdbx_description
1 polymer ?
#
loop_
_entity_poly.entity_id
_entity_poly.type
_entity_poly.pdbx_seq_one_letter_code
_entity_poly.pdbx_strand_id
1 'polypeptide(L)'
;MLATAAPTGWWTWIARTLPDNAEAGGGLMVAVIQLAIALGSTAGGIVFDRLGWQSTFAMSSVLLLCAGVLTFVTARQKAGAL
;
A
#
# COMPACT_ATOMS: atom_id res chain seq x y z
N MET A 1 -3.36 -11.93 -15.34
CA MET A 1 -2.18 -11.22 -15.89
C MET A 1 -2.17 -9.70 -15.64
N LEU A 2 -3.14 -9.12 -14.91
CA LEU A 2 -3.13 -7.68 -14.58
C LEU A 2 -2.11 -7.28 -13.48
N ALA A 3 -1.63 -8.22 -12.67
CA ALA A 3 -0.73 -7.93 -11.54
C ALA A 3 0.69 -7.48 -11.95
N THR A 4 1.15 -7.83 -13.16
CA THR A 4 2.48 -7.45 -13.66
C THR A 4 2.52 -6.07 -14.33
N ALA A 5 1.35 -5.46 -14.59
CA ALA A 5 1.26 -4.09 -15.12
C ALA A 5 1.34 -3.02 -14.01
N ALA A 6 1.05 -3.38 -12.76
CA ALA A 6 1.13 -2.45 -11.63
C ALA A 6 2.56 -1.91 -11.40
N PRO A 7 3.62 -2.73 -11.43
CA PRO A 7 4.99 -2.22 -11.29
C PRO A 7 5.40 -1.32 -12.45
N THR A 8 5.09 -1.70 -13.69
CA THR A 8 5.51 -0.95 -14.90
C THR A 8 4.68 0.32 -15.11
N GLY A 9 3.38 0.29 -14.79
CA GLY A 9 2.50 1.44 -14.85
C GLY A 9 2.89 2.53 -13.85
N TRP A 10 3.31 2.14 -12.64
CA TRP A 10 3.75 3.09 -11.62
C TRP A 10 5.05 3.82 -12.02
N TRP A 11 6.04 3.08 -12.53
CA TRP A 11 7.27 3.68 -13.07
C TRP A 11 6.98 4.64 -14.23
N THR A 12 6.05 4.29 -15.11
CA THR A 12 5.63 5.14 -16.23
C THR A 12 4.91 6.41 -15.75
N TRP A 13 4.11 6.33 -14.68
CA TRP A 13 3.42 7.47 -14.10
C TRP A 13 4.38 8.46 -13.42
N ILE A 14 5.36 7.96 -12.66
CA ILE A 14 6.41 8.79 -12.03
C ILE A 14 7.24 9.52 -13.09
N ALA A 15 7.64 8.83 -14.16
CA ALA A 15 8.41 9.43 -15.26
C ALA A 15 7.63 10.54 -15.98
N ARG A 16 6.30 10.44 -16.04
CA ARG A 16 5.42 11.48 -16.60
C ARG A 16 5.13 12.63 -15.63
N THR A 17 5.07 12.36 -14.34
CA THR A 17 4.72 13.35 -13.30
C THR A 17 5.92 14.20 -12.90
N LEU A 18 7.15 13.67 -13.03
CA LEU A 18 8.39 14.37 -12.69
C LEU A 18 9.43 14.30 -13.85
N PRO A 19 9.10 14.83 -15.05
CA PRO A 19 9.92 14.68 -16.25
C PRO A 19 11.29 15.38 -16.16
N ASP A 20 11.36 16.51 -15.44
CA ASP A 20 12.59 17.32 -15.33
C ASP A 20 13.56 16.83 -14.25
N ASN A 21 13.14 15.92 -13.36
CA ASN A 21 13.95 15.41 -12.23
C ASN A 21 13.76 13.90 -12.01
N ALA A 22 13.92 13.11 -13.08
CA ALA A 22 13.73 11.67 -13.06
C ALA A 22 14.61 10.94 -12.01
N GLU A 23 15.82 11.44 -11.73
CA GLU A 23 16.75 10.87 -10.74
C GLU A 23 16.22 11.04 -9.31
N ALA A 24 15.63 12.20 -8.99
CA ALA A 24 14.96 12.42 -7.70
C ALA A 24 13.68 11.59 -7.56
N GLY A 25 12.95 11.36 -8.67
CA GLY A 25 11.77 10.51 -8.70
C GLY A 25 12.06 9.04 -8.35
N GLY A 26 13.19 8.51 -8.84
CA GLY A 26 13.66 7.17 -8.47
C GLY A 26 14.02 7.04 -6.99
N GLY A 27 14.74 8.03 -6.44
CA GLY A 27 15.09 8.08 -5.02
C GLY A 27 13.87 8.18 -4.10
N LEU A 28 12.88 9.00 -4.46
CA LEU A 28 11.63 9.15 -3.72
C LEU A 28 10.82 7.84 -3.67
N MET A 29 10.78 7.10 -4.78
CA MET A 29 10.06 5.82 -4.82
C MET A 29 10.68 4.79 -3.86
N VAL A 30 12.01 4.67 -3.88
CA VAL A 30 12.71 3.78 -2.96
C VAL A 30 12.49 4.22 -1.50
N ALA A 31 12.57 5.53 -1.22
CA ALA A 31 12.33 6.06 0.12
C ALA A 31 10.92 5.74 0.64
N VAL A 32 9.88 5.88 -0.20
CA VAL A 32 8.49 5.55 0.16
C VAL A 32 8.31 4.05 0.39
N ILE A 33 8.88 3.20 -0.46
CA ILE A 33 8.80 1.75 -0.29
C ILE A 33 9.49 1.33 1.02
N GLN A 34 10.69 1.85 1.27
CA GLN A 34 11.45 1.56 2.48
C GLN A 34 10.73 2.07 3.73
N LEU A 35 10.13 3.27 3.68
CA LEU A 35 9.30 3.80 4.76
C LEU A 35 8.09 2.89 5.03
N ALA A 36 7.41 2.43 3.99
CA ALA A 36 6.27 1.54 4.12
C ALA A 36 6.66 0.18 4.71
N ILE A 37 7.80 -0.39 4.32
CA ILE A 37 8.33 -1.63 4.88
C ILE A 37 8.72 -1.44 6.35
N ALA A 38 9.44 -0.36 6.66
CA ALA A 38 9.84 -0.03 8.03
C ALA A 38 8.61 0.14 8.94
N LEU A 39 7.62 0.93 8.50
CA LEU A 39 6.35 1.11 9.23
C LEU A 39 5.58 -0.21 9.39
N GLY A 40 5.50 -1.03 8.34
CA GLY A 40 4.84 -2.33 8.40
C GLY A 40 5.52 -3.30 9.36
N SER A 41 6.86 -3.31 9.37
CA SER A 41 7.66 -4.12 10.29
C SER A 41 7.56 -3.62 11.73
N THR A 42 7.61 -2.31 11.98
CA THR A 42 7.47 -1.73 13.32
C THR A 42 6.05 -1.95 13.86
N ALA A 43 5.02 -1.65 13.08
CA ALA A 43 3.63 -1.85 13.49
C ALA A 43 3.32 -3.33 13.72
N GLY A 44 3.72 -4.21 12.79
CA GLY A 44 3.57 -5.66 12.94
C GLY A 44 4.34 -6.21 14.15
N GLY A 45 5.56 -5.73 14.38
CA GLY A 45 6.40 -6.10 15.52
C GLY A 45 5.78 -5.69 16.86
N ILE A 46 5.29 -4.44 16.99
CA ILE A 46 4.62 -3.95 18.20
C ILE A 46 3.35 -4.76 18.51
N VAL A 47 2.55 -5.08 17.48
CA VAL A 47 1.33 -5.89 17.65
C VAL A 47 1.69 -7.32 18.07
N PHE A 48 2.75 -7.89 17.50
CA PHE A 48 3.22 -9.24 17.82
C PHE A 48 3.76 -9.33 19.26
N ASP A 49 4.54 -8.34 19.70
CA ASP A 49 5.14 -8.28 21.04
C ASP A 49 4.10 -8.24 22.18
N ARG A 50 2.90 -7.70 21.91
CA ARG A 50 1.87 -7.52 22.93
C ARG A 50 0.89 -8.69 23.09
N LEU A 51 0.73 -9.55 22.07
CA LEU A 51 -0.42 -10.47 21.96
C LEU A 51 -0.07 -11.94 21.67
N GLY A 52 1.19 -12.28 21.42
CA GLY A 52 1.60 -13.67 21.15
C GLY A 52 0.81 -14.28 19.98
N TRP A 53 0.38 -15.55 20.09
CA TRP A 53 -0.33 -16.29 19.01
C TRP A 53 -1.66 -15.67 18.56
N GLN A 54 -2.25 -14.77 19.36
CA GLN A 54 -3.47 -14.03 18.98
C GLN A 54 -3.19 -12.93 17.93
N SER A 55 -1.93 -12.55 17.75
CA SER A 55 -1.50 -11.56 16.75
C SER A 55 -1.88 -11.93 15.33
N THR A 56 -1.86 -13.22 14.97
CA THR A 56 -2.21 -13.68 13.62
C THR A 56 -3.68 -13.42 13.30
N PHE A 57 -4.57 -13.64 14.27
CA PHE A 57 -6.00 -13.35 14.13
C PHE A 57 -6.28 -11.85 14.09
N ALA A 58 -5.58 -11.07 14.91
CA ALA A 58 -5.71 -9.61 14.92
C ALA A 58 -5.25 -9.00 13.59
N MET A 59 -4.10 -9.43 13.07
CA MET A 59 -3.55 -8.97 11.79
C MET A 59 -4.45 -9.37 10.60
N SER A 60 -5.01 -10.59 10.64
CA SER A 60 -5.99 -11.03 9.65
C SER A 60 -7.27 -10.20 9.71
N SER A 61 -7.75 -9.84 10.91
CA SER A 61 -8.93 -8.99 11.11
C SER A 61 -8.70 -7.56 10.60
N VAL A 62 -7.52 -6.97 10.86
CA VAL A 62 -7.16 -5.66 10.32
C VAL A 62 -7.09 -5.70 8.79
N LEU A 63 -6.50 -6.73 8.22
CA LEU A 63 -6.46 -6.92 6.77
C LEU A 63 -7.86 -6.99 6.17
N LEU A 64 -8.77 -7.73 6.82
CA LEU A 64 -10.18 -7.87 6.43
C LEU A 64 -10.94 -6.54 6.52
N LEU A 65 -10.73 -5.77 7.59
CA LEU A 65 -11.32 -4.44 7.75
C LEU A 65 -10.81 -3.48 6.68
N CYS A 66 -9.51 -3.46 6.40
CA CYS A 66 -8.93 -2.65 5.33
C CYS A 66 -9.52 -3.03 3.96
N ALA A 67 -9.64 -4.33 3.66
CA ALA A 67 -10.26 -4.81 2.44
C ALA A 67 -11.74 -4.41 2.34
N GLY A 68 -12.48 -4.50 3.45
CA GLY A 68 -13.87 -4.05 3.54
C GLY A 68 -14.02 -2.56 3.28
N VAL A 69 -13.19 -1.72 3.92
CA VAL A 69 -13.17 -0.27 3.70
C VAL A 69 -12.83 0.06 2.25
N LEU A 70 -11.79 -0.55 1.67
CA LEU A 70 -11.44 -0.32 0.27
C LEU A 70 -12.58 -0.71 -0.68
N THR A 71 -13.21 -1.86 -0.44
CA THR A 71 -14.33 -2.34 -1.25
C THR A 71 -15.51 -1.39 -1.14
N PHE A 72 -15.82 -0.91 0.07
CA PHE A 72 -16.90 0.05 0.30
C PHE A 72 -16.62 1.40 -0.37
N VAL A 73 -15.41 1.94 -0.24
CA VAL A 73 -15.01 3.19 -0.90
C VAL A 73 -15.09 3.04 -2.42
N THR A 74 -14.60 1.93 -2.97
CA THR A 74 -14.67 1.63 -4.41
C THR A 74 -16.11 1.49 -4.88
N ALA A 75 -16.98 0.84 -4.10
CA ALA A 75 -18.40 0.71 -4.40
C ALA A 75 -19.10 2.08 -4.40
N ARG A 76 -18.75 2.97 -3.46
CA ARG A 76 -19.28 4.35 -3.43
C ARG A 76 -18.80 5.19 -4.60
N GLN A 77 -17.55 5.02 -5.04
CA GLN A 77 -17.04 5.69 -6.24
C GLN A 77 -17.78 5.24 -7.51
N LYS A 78 -18.16 3.96 -7.61
CA LYS A 78 -19.02 3.47 -8.70
C LYS A 78 -20.46 3.95 -8.60
N ALA A 79 -21.02 4.07 -7.39
CA ALA A 79 -22.39 4.54 -7.15
C ALA A 79 -22.57 6.05 -7.38
N GLY A 80 -21.52 6.87 -7.22
CA GLY A 80 -21.54 8.30 -7.54
C GLY A 80 -21.25 8.65 -9.00
N ALA A 81 -21.02 7.64 -9.86
CA ALA A 81 -20.72 7.81 -11.28
C ALA A 81 -21.90 7.44 -12.21
N LEU A 82 -23.10 7.24 -11.64
CA LEU A 82 -24.39 7.08 -12.32
C LEU A 82 -25.32 8.23 -11.91
#